data_AF-A0A7U9R6S1-F1
#
_entry.id   AF-A0A7U9R6S1-F1
#
_cell.length_a   1.000
_cell.length_b   1.000
_cell.length_c   1.000
_cell.angle_alpha   90.00
_cell.angle_beta   90.00
_cell.angle_gamma   90.00
#
_symmetry.space_group_name_H-M   'P 1'
#
loop_
_entity.id
_entity.type
_entity.pdbx_description
1 polymer ?
#
loop_
_entity_poly.entity_id
_entity_poly.type
_entity_poly.pdbx_seq_one_letter_code
_entity_poly.pdbx_strand_id
1 'polypeptide(L)'
;MLIIKGNIYLYDMLVRAKTLMSGVRCTLVIDSNPHICQIKTFDGNDIPLNTNIGVNILIISGEINLLSFIKGAEFTLFKGKEIGRGNVEEIKEVYLEKENLEVVKEKEVLRNIFDYAEQLSCALIYEDVYRLIE
;
A
#
# COMPACT_ATOMS: atom_id res chain seq x y z
N MET A 1 5.83 8.27 -0.68
CA MET A 1 4.73 7.57 -1.41
C MET A 1 5.06 6.09 -1.60
N LEU A 2 4.10 5.16 -1.53
CA LEU A 2 4.33 3.71 -1.74
C LEU A 2 3.31 3.14 -2.73
N ILE A 3 3.77 2.44 -3.77
CA ILE A 3 2.94 1.71 -4.71
C ILE A 3 3.28 0.23 -4.62
N ILE A 4 2.27 -0.58 -4.34
CA ILE A 4 2.39 -2.04 -4.33
C ILE A 4 1.52 -2.63 -5.42
N LYS A 5 1.94 -3.78 -5.94
CA LYS A 5 1.06 -4.66 -6.69
C LYS A 5 0.44 -5.66 -5.70
N GLY A 6 -0.87 -5.79 -5.74
CA GLY A 6 -1.60 -6.75 -4.94
C GLY A 6 -2.54 -7.59 -5.78
N ASN A 7 -2.81 -8.80 -5.32
CA ASN A 7 -3.93 -9.59 -5.81
C ASN A 7 -5.08 -9.43 -4.81
N ILE A 8 -6.24 -9.01 -5.28
CA ILE A 8 -7.39 -8.69 -4.42
C ILE A 8 -8.63 -9.44 -4.85
N TYR A 9 -9.52 -9.67 -3.89
CA TYR A 9 -10.88 -10.13 -4.07
C TYR A 9 -11.83 -9.15 -3.41
N LEU A 10 -12.70 -8.51 -4.19
CA LEU A 10 -13.71 -7.58 -3.69
C LEU A 10 -15.10 -8.24 -3.64
N TYR A 11 -15.83 -8.03 -2.55
CA TYR A 11 -17.16 -8.59 -2.34
C TYR A 11 -18.25 -7.74 -3.01
N ASP A 12 -19.27 -8.38 -3.57
CA ASP A 12 -20.46 -7.74 -4.15
C ASP A 12 -21.46 -7.21 -3.11
N MET A 13 -21.23 -7.50 -1.83
CA MET A 13 -22.14 -7.20 -0.70
C MET A 13 -22.52 -5.72 -0.56
N LEU A 14 -21.82 -4.82 -1.25
CA LEU A 14 -21.89 -3.36 -1.06
C LEU A 14 -22.47 -2.60 -2.23
N VAL A 15 -22.51 -3.20 -3.41
CA VAL A 15 -22.88 -2.52 -4.64
C VAL A 15 -23.79 -3.46 -5.43
N ARG A 16 -24.98 -3.00 -5.83
CA ARG A 16 -25.81 -3.69 -6.84
C ARG A 16 -25.20 -3.56 -8.25
N ALA A 17 -23.88 -3.60 -8.34
CA ALA A 17 -23.11 -3.53 -9.58
C ALA A 17 -22.17 -4.73 -9.63
N LYS A 18 -21.75 -5.12 -10.83
CA LYS A 18 -20.81 -6.22 -11.03
C LYS A 18 -19.34 -5.79 -10.90
N THR A 19 -19.11 -4.49 -10.82
CA THR A 19 -17.78 -3.88 -10.85
C THR A 19 -17.71 -2.70 -9.88
N LEU A 20 -16.50 -2.31 -9.53
CA LEU A 20 -16.17 -1.11 -8.77
C LEU A 20 -15.23 -0.23 -9.61
N MET A 21 -15.51 1.07 -9.67
CA MET A 21 -14.71 1.98 -10.49
C MET A 21 -13.21 1.91 -10.14
N SER A 22 -12.36 1.86 -11.17
CA SER A 22 -10.91 1.96 -11.00
C SER A 22 -10.53 3.30 -10.37
N GLY A 23 -9.52 3.28 -9.50
CA GLY A 23 -9.12 4.46 -8.72
C GLY A 23 -9.99 4.70 -7.48
N VAL A 24 -10.76 3.72 -7.04
CA VAL A 24 -11.51 3.81 -5.77
C VAL A 24 -10.57 3.96 -4.57
N ARG A 25 -10.90 4.90 -3.69
CA ARG A 25 -10.23 5.08 -2.41
C ARG A 25 -10.88 4.23 -1.33
N CYS A 26 -10.04 3.62 -0.50
CA CYS A 26 -10.45 2.79 0.63
C CYS A 26 -9.34 2.74 1.68
N THR A 27 -9.64 2.14 2.83
CA THR A 27 -8.66 1.86 3.87
C THR A 27 -8.14 0.44 3.66
N LEU A 28 -6.82 0.29 3.53
CA LEU A 28 -6.13 -0.99 3.59
C LEU A 28 -5.62 -1.19 5.01
N VAL A 29 -5.92 -2.33 5.62
CA VAL A 29 -5.40 -2.71 6.93
C VAL A 29 -4.46 -3.90 6.76
N ILE A 30 -3.20 -3.71 7.14
CA ILE A 30 -2.14 -4.72 7.10
C ILE A 30 -1.40 -4.67 8.42
N ASP A 31 -1.15 -5.82 9.04
CA ASP A 31 -0.50 -5.90 10.36
C ASP A 31 -1.14 -4.97 11.41
N SER A 32 -2.48 -4.93 11.42
CA SER A 32 -3.30 -4.03 12.27
C SER A 32 -3.11 -2.52 12.03
N ASN A 33 -2.30 -2.11 11.06
CA ASN A 33 -2.08 -0.71 10.72
C ASN A 33 -3.00 -0.28 9.57
N PRO A 34 -3.81 0.77 9.75
CA PRO A 34 -4.68 1.29 8.71
C PRO A 34 -3.95 2.29 7.80
N HIS A 35 -4.14 2.15 6.49
CA HIS A 35 -3.59 3.03 5.48
C HIS A 35 -4.69 3.49 4.53
N ILE A 36 -4.73 4.77 4.22
CA ILE A 36 -5.58 5.28 3.14
C ILE A 36 -4.89 4.96 1.83
N CYS A 37 -5.59 4.24 0.95
CA CYS A 37 -5.05 3.83 -0.33
C CYS A 37 -6.04 4.06 -1.47
N GLN A 38 -5.52 3.98 -2.69
CA GLN A 38 -6.28 4.03 -3.92
C GLN A 38 -5.94 2.81 -4.78
N ILE A 39 -6.97 2.05 -5.15
CA ILE A 39 -6.83 0.81 -5.93
C ILE A 39 -7.07 1.12 -7.40
N LYS A 40 -6.17 0.68 -8.28
CA LYS A 40 -6.27 0.85 -9.73
C LYS A 40 -5.98 -0.46 -10.44
N THR A 41 -6.81 -0.82 -11.40
CA THR A 41 -6.50 -1.85 -12.39
C THR A 41 -5.36 -1.41 -13.31
N PHE A 42 -4.63 -2.36 -13.89
CA PHE A 42 -3.52 -2.04 -14.80
C PHE A 42 -3.98 -1.47 -16.15
N ASP A 43 -5.17 -1.86 -16.59
CA ASP A 43 -5.78 -1.46 -17.86
C ASP A 43 -6.70 -0.24 -17.72
N GLY A 44 -6.91 0.27 -16.51
CA GLY A 44 -7.79 1.39 -16.21
C GLY A 44 -9.29 1.06 -16.23
N ASN A 45 -9.67 -0.20 -16.53
CA ASN A 45 -11.05 -0.65 -16.52
C ASN A 45 -11.57 -0.85 -15.09
N ASP A 46 -12.88 -0.95 -14.91
CA ASP A 46 -13.44 -1.20 -13.59
C ASP A 46 -12.96 -2.53 -12.98
N ILE A 47 -12.83 -2.54 -11.65
CA ILE A 47 -12.42 -3.70 -10.88
C ILE A 47 -13.63 -4.67 -10.79
N PRO A 48 -13.52 -5.90 -11.32
CA PRO A 48 -14.58 -6.88 -11.20
C PRO A 48 -14.75 -7.34 -9.74
N LEU A 49 -15.99 -7.58 -9.34
CA LEU A 49 -16.32 -8.12 -8.01
C LEU A 49 -16.37 -9.66 -8.06
N ASN A 50 -16.22 -10.28 -6.90
CA ASN A 50 -16.25 -11.73 -6.69
C ASN A 50 -15.26 -12.53 -7.55
N THR A 51 -14.11 -11.94 -7.87
CA THR A 51 -13.01 -12.62 -8.56
C THR A 51 -11.69 -12.07 -8.04
N ASN A 52 -10.64 -12.90 -8.11
CA ASN A 52 -9.29 -12.45 -7.88
C ASN A 52 -8.81 -11.60 -9.07
N ILE A 53 -8.19 -10.47 -8.79
CA ILE A 53 -7.61 -9.58 -9.80
C ILE A 53 -6.35 -8.90 -9.27
N GLY A 54 -5.34 -8.83 -10.15
CA GLY A 54 -4.13 -8.04 -9.92
C GLY A 54 -4.40 -6.55 -10.09
N VAL A 55 -3.97 -5.75 -9.12
CA VAL A 55 -4.16 -4.29 -9.08
C VAL A 55 -2.90 -3.59 -8.60
N ASN A 56 -2.77 -2.32 -8.95
CA ASN A 56 -1.86 -1.39 -8.28
C ASN A 56 -2.60 -0.75 -7.10
N ILE A 57 -1.97 -0.73 -5.94
CA ILE A 57 -2.47 -0.09 -4.74
C ILE A 57 -1.49 1.03 -4.39
N LEU A 58 -1.95 2.27 -4.55
CA LEU A 58 -1.23 3.46 -4.14
C LEU A 58 -1.56 3.77 -2.69
N ILE A 59 -0.58 3.74 -1.80
CA ILE A 59 -0.71 4.13 -0.41
C ILE A 59 -0.47 5.63 -0.30
N ILE A 60 -1.53 6.34 0.11
CA ILE A 60 -1.59 7.80 0.16
C ILE A 60 -1.20 8.31 1.54
N SER A 61 -1.66 7.64 2.59
CA SER A 61 -1.46 8.06 3.98
C SER A 61 -1.55 6.87 4.94
N GLY A 62 -0.99 7.02 6.13
CA GLY A 62 -0.82 5.98 7.14
C GLY A 62 0.66 5.85 7.51
N GLU A 63 0.95 5.36 8.71
CA GLU A 63 2.32 5.09 9.13
C GLU A 63 2.92 4.01 8.23
N ILE A 64 3.98 4.34 7.48
CA ILE A 64 4.58 3.38 6.54
C ILE A 64 5.58 2.51 7.29
N ASN A 65 5.16 1.30 7.64
CA ASN A 65 6.08 0.22 7.99
C ASN A 65 6.34 -0.64 6.74
N LEU A 66 7.44 -0.38 6.02
CA LEU A 66 7.79 -1.14 4.80
C LEU A 66 7.90 -2.65 5.05
N LEU A 67 8.26 -3.05 6.28
CA LEU A 67 8.40 -4.46 6.66
C LEU A 67 7.04 -5.19 6.68
N SER A 68 5.93 -4.47 6.81
CA SER A 68 4.59 -5.04 6.72
C SER A 68 4.19 -5.38 5.28
N PHE A 69 4.87 -4.81 4.26
CA PHE A 69 4.52 -4.96 2.84
C PHE A 69 5.40 -5.99 2.10
N ILE A 70 5.79 -7.07 2.77
CA ILE A 70 6.51 -8.17 2.14
C ILE A 70 5.60 -8.97 1.19
N LYS A 71 6.20 -9.63 0.19
CA LYS A 71 5.47 -10.52 -0.72
C LYS A 71 4.73 -11.60 0.07
N GLY A 72 3.44 -11.75 -0.22
CA GLY A 72 2.53 -12.70 0.43
C GLY A 72 1.83 -12.15 1.67
N ALA A 73 2.19 -10.96 2.17
CA ALA A 73 1.51 -10.37 3.31
C ALA A 73 0.03 -10.13 2.99
N GLU A 74 -0.84 -10.60 3.88
CA GLU A 74 -2.29 -10.48 3.74
C GLU A 74 -2.78 -9.12 4.26
N PHE A 75 -3.79 -8.58 3.60
CA PHE A 75 -4.44 -7.33 4.01
C PHE A 75 -5.95 -7.39 3.79
N THR A 76 -6.66 -6.53 4.54
CA THR A 76 -8.11 -6.37 4.42
C THR A 76 -8.44 -4.95 3.94
N LEU A 77 -9.44 -4.81 3.08
CA LEU A 77 -9.88 -3.55 2.51
C LEU A 77 -11.22 -3.12 3.13
N PHE A 78 -11.33 -1.84 3.47
CA PHE A 78 -12.50 -1.25 4.10
C PHE A 78 -12.95 0.04 3.42
N LYS A 79 -14.27 0.24 3.34
CA LYS A 79 -14.93 1.49 2.92
C LYS A 79 -16.19 1.64 3.75
N GLY A 80 -16.02 2.09 4.99
CA GLY A 80 -17.05 2.05 6.05
C GLY A 80 -17.28 0.65 6.63
N LYS A 81 -17.26 -0.38 5.79
CA LYS A 81 -17.25 -1.81 6.15
C LYS A 81 -16.25 -2.58 5.30
N GLU A 82 -15.97 -3.82 5.65
CA GLU A 82 -15.09 -4.71 4.88
C GLU A 82 -15.63 -4.87 3.45
N ILE A 83 -14.78 -4.61 2.46
CA ILE A 83 -15.13 -4.66 1.03
C ILE A 83 -14.37 -5.74 0.28
N GLY A 84 -13.34 -6.31 0.88
CA GLY A 84 -12.49 -7.30 0.22
C GLY A 84 -11.23 -7.59 1.01
N ARG A 85 -10.44 -8.51 0.47
CA ARG A 85 -9.15 -8.95 1.01
C ARG A 85 -8.15 -9.12 -0.12
N GLY A 86 -6.88 -9.20 0.21
CA GLY A 86 -5.85 -9.48 -0.77
C GLY A 86 -4.52 -9.80 -0.14
N ASN A 87 -3.54 -10.03 -1.01
CA ASN A 87 -2.16 -10.24 -0.62
C ASN A 87 -1.22 -9.37 -1.47
N VAL A 88 -0.10 -8.97 -0.87
CA VAL A 88 0.96 -8.24 -1.57
C VAL A 88 1.66 -9.20 -2.54
N GLU A 89 1.84 -8.81 -3.80
CA GLU A 89 2.64 -9.58 -4.76
C GLU A 89 4.07 -9.04 -4.87
N GLU A 90 4.21 -7.72 -4.95
CA GLU A 90 5.48 -7.02 -5.08
C GLU A 90 5.33 -5.55 -4.70
N ILE A 91 6.40 -4.95 -4.19
CA ILE A 91 6.52 -3.49 -4.09
C ILE A 91 6.96 -2.98 -5.46
N LYS A 92 6.19 -2.06 -6.04
CA LYS A 92 6.45 -1.49 -7.37
C LYS A 92 7.31 -0.25 -7.30
N GLU A 93 6.99 0.65 -6.38
CA GLU A 93 7.68 1.92 -6.23
C GLU A 93 7.65 2.33 -4.76
N VAL A 94 8.78 2.78 -4.24
CA VAL A 94 8.87 3.41 -2.91
C VAL A 94 9.54 4.76 -3.06
N TYR A 95 8.88 5.78 -2.55
CA TYR A 95 9.42 7.13 -2.45
C TYR A 95 9.56 7.45 -0.97
N LEU A 96 10.78 7.49 -0.48
CA LEU A 96 11.09 7.96 0.85
C LEU A 96 11.35 9.46 0.77
N GLU A 97 10.43 10.25 1.32
CA GLU A 97 10.51 11.70 1.40
C GLU A 97 10.52 12.11 2.87
N LYS A 98 11.29 13.15 3.18
CA LYS A 98 11.57 13.54 4.57
C LYS A 98 10.29 13.85 5.33
N GLU A 99 9.37 14.58 4.71
CA GLU A 99 8.08 14.98 5.26
C GLU A 99 7.24 13.79 5.76
N ASN A 100 7.39 12.62 5.13
CA ASN A 100 6.65 11.41 5.49
C ASN A 100 7.31 10.61 6.63
N LEU A 101 8.60 10.84 6.88
CA LEU A 101 9.39 10.07 7.86
C LEU A 101 9.71 10.86 9.14
N GLU A 102 9.60 12.19 9.13
CA GLU A 102 9.79 13.05 10.32
C GLU A 102 8.86 12.73 11.50
N VAL A 103 7.74 12.05 11.22
CA VAL A 103 6.80 11.58 12.24
C VAL A 103 7.34 10.39 13.04
N VAL A 104 8.25 9.58 12.46
CA VAL A 104 8.88 8.44 13.12
C VAL A 104 9.98 8.95 14.05
N LYS A 105 9.79 8.80 15.36
CA LYS A 105 10.72 9.34 16.37
C LYS A 105 11.87 8.40 16.72
N GLU A 106 11.71 7.10 16.45
CA GLU A 106 12.69 6.09 16.80
C GLU A 106 13.74 5.94 15.69
N LYS A 107 14.99 6.30 16.00
CA LYS A 107 16.12 6.23 15.04
C LYS A 107 16.39 4.81 14.52
N GLU A 108 16.19 3.79 15.35
CA GLU A 108 16.38 2.39 14.93
C GLU A 108 15.32 1.94 13.91
N VAL A 109 14.06 2.34 14.11
CA VAL A 109 12.97 2.08 13.15
C VAL A 109 13.28 2.75 11.81
N LEU A 110 13.73 4.01 11.85
CA LEU A 110 14.17 4.71 10.64
C LEU A 110 15.27 3.91 9.94
N ARG A 111 16.35 3.52 10.62
CA ARG A 111 17.45 2.73 10.03
C ARG A 111 16.96 1.45 9.35
N ASN A 112 16.06 0.70 9.98
CA ASN A 112 15.49 -0.51 9.37
C ASN A 112 14.70 -0.21 8.08
N ILE A 113 13.98 0.92 8.04
CA ILE A 113 13.27 1.37 6.84
C ILE A 113 14.27 1.70 5.72
N PHE A 114 15.37 2.40 6.03
CA PHE A 114 16.44 2.71 5.07
C PHE A 114 17.10 1.44 4.54
N ASP A 115 17.58 0.57 5.44
CA ASP A 115 18.30 -0.66 5.08
C ASP A 115 17.46 -1.54 4.16
N TYR A 116 16.14 -1.61 4.42
CA TYR A 116 15.21 -2.35 3.56
C TYR A 116 14.98 -1.64 2.22
N ALA A 117 14.79 -0.31 2.22
CA ALA A 117 14.58 0.45 0.98
C ALA A 117 15.80 0.41 0.06
N GLU A 118 17.03 0.46 0.59
CA GLU A 118 18.27 0.37 -0.20
C GLU A 118 18.44 -1.00 -0.89
N GLN A 119 17.80 -2.05 -0.37
CA GLN A 119 17.76 -3.37 -1.01
C GLN A 119 16.74 -3.45 -2.16
N LEU A 120 15.80 -2.49 -2.25
CA LEU A 120 14.79 -2.46 -3.29
C LEU A 120 15.30 -1.71 -4.51
N SER A 121 15.45 -2.42 -5.63
CA SER A 121 15.79 -1.81 -6.93
C SER A 121 14.79 -0.74 -7.43
N CYS A 122 13.61 -0.65 -6.79
CA CYS A 122 12.54 0.28 -7.13
C CYS A 122 12.34 1.40 -6.09
N ALA A 123 13.25 1.54 -5.12
CA ALA A 123 13.20 2.64 -4.16
C ALA A 123 13.90 3.89 -4.70
N LEU A 124 13.25 5.04 -4.51
CA LEU A 124 13.82 6.37 -4.65
C LEU A 124 13.92 7.00 -3.26
N ILE A 125 15.14 7.20 -2.77
CA ILE A 125 15.43 7.80 -1.47
C ILE A 125 15.96 9.21 -1.70
N TYR A 126 15.28 10.22 -1.17
CA TYR A 126 15.71 11.61 -1.31
C TYR A 126 16.87 11.92 -0.34
N GLU A 127 17.86 12.73 -0.76
CA GLU A 127 19.07 12.98 0.04
C GLU A 127 18.79 13.59 1.43
N ASP A 128 17.77 14.44 1.53
CA ASP A 128 17.39 15.13 2.77
C ASP A 128 16.84 14.17 3.85
N VAL A 129 16.44 12.97 3.45
CA VAL A 129 15.94 11.90 4.30
C VAL A 129 17.06 11.32 5.18
N TYR A 130 18.28 11.22 4.66
CA TYR A 130 19.45 10.74 5.42
C TYR A 130 19.77 11.63 6.63
N ARG A 131 19.36 12.90 6.63
CA ARG A 131 19.53 13.80 7.80
C ARG A 131 18.67 13.40 8.99
N LEU A 132 17.69 12.50 8.83
CA LEU A 132 16.84 12.03 9.93
C LEU A 132 17.53 10.97 10.80
N ILE A 133 18.58 10.33 10.30
CA ILE A 133 19.32 9.26 11.01
C ILE A 133 20.66 9.72 11.60
N GLU A 134 21.15 10.90 11.19
CA GLU A 134 22.27 11.63 11.83
C GLU A 134 21.88 12.05 13.27
#